data_AF-A0A524F7A6-F1
#
_entry.id   AF-A0A524F7A6-F1
#
_cell.length_a   1.000
_cell.length_b   1.000
_cell.length_c   1.000
_cell.angle_alpha   90.00
_cell.angle_beta   90.00
_cell.angle_gamma   90.00
#
_symmetry.space_group_name_H-M   'P 1'
#
loop_
_entity.id
_entity.type
_entity.pdbx_description
1 polymer ?
#
loop_
_entity_poly.entity_id
_entity_poly.type
_entity_poly.pdbx_seq_one_letter_code
_entity_poly.pdbx_strand_id
1 'polypeptide(L)'
;MTEEFMGFPRKKGRPGIRNKIVILPSVVCVNNVATQIAKKVENAIALPHPLGCGQFGPDFNVTSRTLSGMATNPNVYGVVVVGLGCENITSKLLARQVKRMKKPVEFFDVQDVQGGTIAAIEKGITFAQ
;
A
#
# COMPACT_ATOMS: atom_id res chain seq x y z
N MET A 1 -3.55 -27.15 -26.07
CA MET A 1 -3.31 -25.73 -26.43
C MET A 1 -2.79 -25.04 -25.19
N THR A 2 -1.60 -24.44 -25.26
CA THR A 2 -1.13 -23.49 -24.25
C THR A 2 -1.57 -22.11 -24.69
N GLU A 3 -2.57 -21.55 -24.02
CA GLU A 3 -2.96 -20.15 -24.23
C GLU A 3 -1.96 -19.25 -23.50
N GLU A 4 -1.35 -18.32 -24.24
CA GLU A 4 -0.34 -17.38 -23.73
C GLU A 4 -0.86 -15.94 -23.82
N PHE A 5 -0.35 -15.07 -22.96
CA PHE A 5 -0.70 -13.65 -22.97
C PHE A 5 0.49 -12.77 -22.55
N MET A 6 0.50 -11.51 -23.00
CA MET A 6 1.47 -10.52 -22.58
C MET A 6 1.15 -10.02 -21.17
N GLY A 7 2.03 -10.29 -20.20
CA GLY A 7 1.82 -9.94 -18.80
C GLY A 7 3.10 -9.49 -18.08
N PHE A 8 2.93 -9.07 -16.83
CA PHE A 8 4.01 -8.66 -15.95
C PHE A 8 4.40 -9.82 -15.02
N PRO A 9 5.57 -10.45 -15.21
CA PRO A 9 6.01 -11.53 -14.34
C PRO A 9 6.28 -11.02 -12.91
N ARG A 10 6.03 -11.87 -11.92
CA ARG A 10 6.26 -11.58 -10.50
C ARG A 10 7.27 -12.57 -9.92
N LYS A 11 8.13 -12.10 -9.01
CA LYS A 11 9.09 -12.96 -8.30
C LYS A 11 8.42 -14.09 -7.50
N LYS A 12 7.14 -13.91 -7.13
CA LYS A 12 6.31 -14.90 -6.44
C LYS A 12 4.84 -14.69 -6.83
N GLY A 13 4.12 -15.78 -7.08
CA GLY A 13 2.70 -15.77 -7.41
C GLY A 13 2.44 -15.76 -8.92
N ARG A 14 1.20 -15.42 -9.31
CA ARG A 14 0.77 -15.37 -10.70
C ARG A 14 1.25 -14.08 -11.40
N PRO A 15 1.43 -14.08 -12.74
CA PRO A 15 1.66 -12.86 -13.49
C PRO A 15 0.45 -11.90 -13.40
N GLY A 16 0.71 -10.60 -13.50
CA GLY A 16 -0.32 -9.57 -13.59
C GLY A 16 -0.60 -9.14 -15.03
N ILE A 17 -1.80 -8.64 -15.29
CA ILE A 17 -2.16 -7.98 -16.57
C ILE A 17 -1.97 -6.45 -16.51
N ARG A 18 -1.63 -5.93 -15.32
CA ARG A 18 -1.29 -4.52 -15.07
C ARG A 18 -0.06 -4.42 -14.17
N ASN A 19 0.53 -3.23 -14.10
CA ASN A 19 1.76 -2.99 -13.33
C ASN A 19 1.67 -1.73 -12.48
N LYS A 20 0.71 -1.67 -11.56
CA LYS A 20 0.43 -0.48 -10.75
C LYS A 20 1.37 -0.35 -9.55
N ILE A 21 1.67 0.89 -9.17
CA ILE A 21 2.21 1.19 -7.84
C ILE A 21 1.03 1.49 -6.93
N VAL A 22 0.97 0.86 -5.76
CA VAL A 22 -0.13 1.08 -4.81
C VAL A 22 0.32 1.96 -3.67
N ILE A 23 -0.42 3.02 -3.40
CA ILE A 23 -0.30 3.81 -2.17
C ILE A 23 -1.37 3.30 -1.21
N LEU A 24 -0.96 2.54 -0.19
CA LEU A 24 -1.85 1.84 0.71
C LEU A 24 -1.96 2.60 2.04
N PRO A 25 -3.09 3.28 2.33
CA PRO A 25 -3.33 3.79 3.66
C PRO A 25 -3.62 2.63 4.62
N SER A 26 -3.04 2.66 5.81
CA SER A 26 -3.31 1.68 6.88
C SER A 26 -4.59 2.00 7.68
N VAL A 27 -4.99 3.27 7.67
CA VAL A 27 -6.10 3.82 8.45
C VAL A 27 -6.76 5.00 7.70
N VAL A 28 -8.04 5.23 7.96
CA VAL A 28 -8.82 6.31 7.32
C VAL A 28 -8.17 7.70 7.42
N CYS A 29 -7.47 8.00 8.51
CA CYS A 29 -6.86 9.31 8.76
C CYS A 29 -5.81 9.72 7.72
N VAL A 30 -5.22 8.77 7.00
CA VAL A 30 -4.17 9.02 5.99
C VAL A 30 -4.64 8.80 4.57
N ASN A 31 -5.94 8.57 4.35
CA ASN A 31 -6.52 8.43 3.01
C ASN A 31 -6.19 9.61 2.11
N ASN A 32 -6.34 10.85 2.60
CA ASN A 32 -6.06 12.03 1.79
C ASN A 32 -4.58 12.12 1.40
N VAL A 33 -3.67 11.80 2.31
CA VAL A 33 -2.22 11.74 2.02
C VAL A 33 -1.94 10.72 0.93
N ALA A 34 -2.46 9.50 1.08
CA ALA A 34 -2.29 8.44 0.09
C ALA A 34 -2.84 8.82 -1.29
N THR A 35 -4.04 9.39 -1.35
CA THR A 35 -4.66 9.86 -2.59
C THR A 35 -3.86 10.98 -3.26
N GLN A 36 -3.33 11.93 -2.49
CA GLN A 36 -2.52 13.03 -3.03
C GLN A 36 -1.18 12.55 -3.59
N ILE A 37 -0.54 11.55 -2.95
CA ILE A 37 0.66 10.91 -3.49
C ILE A 37 0.33 10.24 -4.83
N ALA A 38 -0.72 9.41 -4.88
CA ALA A 38 -1.09 8.68 -6.09
C ALA A 38 -1.43 9.59 -7.28
N LYS A 39 -1.96 10.80 -7.04
CA LYS A 39 -2.20 11.80 -8.11
C LYS A 39 -0.94 12.37 -8.73
N LYS A 40 0.19 12.33 -8.02
CA LYS A 40 1.47 12.93 -8.43
C LYS A 40 2.48 11.91 -8.97
N VAL A 41 2.15 10.62 -8.91
CA VAL A 41 3.04 9.53 -9.34
C VAL A 41 2.38 8.81 -10.52
N GLU A 42 3.10 8.72 -11.63
CA GLU A 42 2.61 8.04 -12.81
C GLU A 42 2.30 6.58 -12.50
N ASN A 43 1.17 6.09 -13.01
CA ASN A 43 0.78 4.68 -12.88
C ASN A 43 0.59 4.20 -11.42
N ALA A 44 0.49 5.14 -10.46
CA ALA A 44 0.12 4.87 -9.08
C ALA A 44 -1.41 4.88 -8.87
N ILE A 45 -1.87 4.19 -7.84
CA ILE A 45 -3.26 4.21 -7.38
C ILE A 45 -3.30 4.16 -5.85
N ALA A 46 -4.15 4.99 -5.25
CA ALA A 46 -4.44 4.91 -3.82
C ALA A 46 -5.61 3.96 -3.56
N LEU A 47 -5.57 3.25 -2.43
CA LEU A 47 -6.65 2.34 -2.00
C LEU A 47 -7.27 2.81 -0.68
N PRO A 48 -8.03 3.92 -0.67
CA PRO A 48 -8.64 4.44 0.54
C PRO A 48 -9.71 3.50 1.09
N HIS A 49 -9.85 3.46 2.42
CA HIS A 49 -10.88 2.69 3.10
C HIS A 49 -11.45 3.46 4.31
N PRO A 50 -12.69 3.16 4.77
CA PRO A 50 -13.36 3.97 5.78
C PRO A 50 -13.03 3.56 7.24
N LEU A 51 -12.07 2.66 7.46
CA LEU A 51 -11.90 1.99 8.76
C LEU A 51 -10.87 2.70 9.64
N GLY A 52 -11.25 2.94 10.90
CA GLY A 52 -10.41 3.56 11.94
C GLY A 52 -9.57 2.55 12.72
N CYS A 53 -8.89 3.03 13.77
CA CYS A 53 -7.97 2.22 14.58
C CYS A 53 -8.65 1.26 15.58
N GLY A 54 -9.93 1.46 15.91
CA GLY A 54 -10.68 0.67 16.91
C GLY A 54 -11.04 -0.76 16.50
N GLN A 55 -10.23 -1.40 15.67
CA GLN A 55 -10.44 -2.76 15.17
C GLN A 55 -9.66 -3.77 16.01
N PHE A 56 -10.35 -4.81 16.47
CA PHE A 56 -9.78 -5.85 17.33
C PHE A 56 -10.27 -7.24 16.89
N GLY A 57 -9.51 -8.28 17.29
CA GLY A 57 -9.90 -9.68 17.05
C GLY A 57 -10.28 -9.95 15.58
N PRO A 58 -11.50 -10.43 15.30
CA PRO A 58 -11.95 -10.71 13.93
C PRO A 58 -11.87 -9.51 12.98
N ASP A 59 -12.24 -8.31 13.41
CA ASP A 59 -12.25 -7.12 12.56
C ASP A 59 -10.84 -6.75 12.11
N PHE A 60 -9.91 -6.75 13.06
CA PHE A 60 -8.49 -6.55 12.78
C PHE A 60 -7.98 -7.56 11.74
N ASN A 61 -8.31 -8.83 11.92
CA ASN A 61 -7.86 -9.91 11.05
C ASN A 61 -8.43 -9.81 9.64
N VAL A 62 -9.72 -9.49 9.51
CA VAL A 62 -10.37 -9.29 8.21
C VAL A 62 -9.74 -8.12 7.49
N THR A 63 -9.60 -6.96 8.14
CA THR A 63 -9.08 -5.75 7.50
C THR A 63 -7.60 -5.89 7.13
N SER A 64 -6.76 -6.39 8.05
CA SER A 64 -5.34 -6.63 7.75
C SER A 64 -5.19 -7.60 6.56
N ARG A 65 -5.99 -8.68 6.52
CA ARG A 65 -5.98 -9.63 5.41
C ARG A 65 -6.43 -9.00 4.10
N THR A 66 -7.48 -8.19 4.11
CA THR A 66 -8.00 -7.51 2.91
C THR A 66 -6.98 -6.52 2.36
N LEU A 67 -6.45 -5.62 3.20
CA LEU A 67 -5.46 -4.62 2.76
C LEU A 67 -4.21 -5.29 2.17
N SER A 68 -3.69 -6.31 2.85
CA SER A 68 -2.53 -7.05 2.35
C SER A 68 -2.84 -7.89 1.11
N GLY A 69 -4.05 -8.43 0.98
CA GLY A 69 -4.50 -9.10 -0.24
C GLY A 69 -4.52 -8.15 -1.45
N MET A 70 -5.04 -6.93 -1.25
CA MET A 70 -5.02 -5.90 -2.29
C MET A 70 -3.59 -5.49 -2.66
N ALA A 71 -2.74 -5.25 -1.66
CA ALA A 71 -1.33 -4.87 -1.84
C ALA A 71 -0.50 -5.96 -2.54
N THR A 72 -0.85 -7.23 -2.35
CA THR A 72 -0.12 -8.37 -2.93
C THR A 72 -0.71 -8.88 -4.25
N ASN A 73 -1.80 -8.28 -4.74
CA ASN A 73 -2.44 -8.63 -6.00
C ASN A 73 -1.42 -8.63 -7.18
N PRO A 74 -1.45 -9.62 -8.11
CA PRO A 74 -0.53 -9.67 -9.26
C PRO A 74 -0.44 -8.40 -10.10
N ASN A 75 -1.49 -7.57 -10.15
CA ASN A 75 -1.52 -6.31 -10.88
C ASN A 75 -0.73 -5.18 -10.21
N VAL A 76 -0.23 -5.41 -9.00
CA VAL A 76 0.58 -4.48 -8.22
C VAL A 76 2.06 -4.82 -8.39
N TYR A 77 2.86 -3.88 -8.83
CA TYR A 77 4.31 -3.99 -8.89
C TYR A 77 4.93 -3.85 -7.50
N GLY A 78 4.70 -2.70 -6.88
CA GLY A 78 5.23 -2.30 -5.59
C GLY A 78 4.23 -1.47 -4.81
N VAL A 79 4.53 -1.26 -3.53
CA VAL A 79 3.60 -0.65 -2.58
C VAL A 79 4.33 0.39 -1.72
N VAL A 80 3.70 1.54 -1.51
CA VAL A 80 4.07 2.46 -0.43
C VAL A 80 2.96 2.40 0.61
N VAL A 81 3.27 1.91 1.81
CA VAL A 81 2.30 1.88 2.91
C VAL A 81 2.41 3.17 3.70
N VAL A 82 1.30 3.90 3.79
CA VAL A 82 1.21 5.16 4.54
C VAL A 82 0.46 4.87 5.83
N GLY A 83 1.12 5.04 6.97
CA GLY A 83 0.50 5.00 8.29
C GLY A 83 0.32 6.36 8.92
N LEU A 84 -0.54 6.46 9.93
CA LEU A 84 -0.57 7.67 10.76
C LEU A 84 0.51 7.57 11.84
N GLY A 85 0.59 6.41 12.51
CA GLY A 85 1.55 6.10 13.58
C GLY A 85 0.91 5.58 14.87
N CYS A 86 -0.43 5.67 15.00
CA CYS A 86 -1.15 5.29 16.21
C CYS A 86 -2.16 4.13 16.02
N GLU A 87 -2.30 3.62 14.79
CA GLU A 87 -3.25 2.57 14.46
C GLU A 87 -2.76 1.15 14.83
N ASN A 88 -3.70 0.26 15.16
CA ASN A 88 -3.39 -1.15 15.43
C ASN A 88 -2.80 -1.86 14.20
N ILE A 89 -3.38 -1.61 13.02
CA ILE A 89 -2.89 -2.15 11.74
C ILE A 89 -1.74 -1.26 11.26
N THR A 90 -0.57 -1.40 11.86
CA THR A 90 0.58 -0.52 11.57
C THR A 90 1.04 -0.63 10.11
N SER A 91 1.57 0.47 9.58
CA SER A 91 2.23 0.51 8.27
C SER A 91 3.31 -0.58 8.12
N LYS A 92 4.13 -0.74 9.17
CA LYS A 92 5.17 -1.78 9.27
C LYS A 92 4.63 -3.21 9.22
N LEU A 93 3.44 -3.47 9.79
CA LEU A 93 2.81 -4.79 9.70
C LEU A 93 2.42 -5.12 8.26
N LEU A 94 1.72 -4.21 7.58
CA LEU A 94 1.31 -4.40 6.19
C LEU A 94 2.54 -4.51 5.27
N ALA A 95 3.55 -3.67 5.47
CA ALA A 95 4.78 -3.70 4.68
C ALA A 95 5.50 -5.05 4.78
N ARG A 96 5.58 -5.64 5.97
CA ARG A 96 6.14 -7.00 6.15
C ARG A 96 5.34 -8.05 5.37
N GLN A 97 4.01 -7.96 5.36
CA GLN A 97 3.16 -8.88 4.62
C GLN A 97 3.39 -8.76 3.10
N VAL A 98 3.56 -7.54 2.57
CA VAL A 98 3.92 -7.31 1.16
C VAL A 98 5.32 -7.85 0.85
N LYS A 99 6.31 -7.60 1.71
CA LYS A 99 7.69 -8.04 1.53
C LYS A 99 7.82 -9.56 1.42
N ARG A 100 6.98 -10.33 2.13
CA ARG A 100 6.89 -11.81 2.02
C ARG A 100 6.50 -12.30 0.62
N MET A 101 5.91 -11.42 -0.20
CA MET A 101 5.58 -11.69 -1.61
C MET A 101 6.69 -11.28 -2.58
N LYS A 102 7.89 -10.92 -2.07
CA LYS A 102 9.05 -10.48 -2.85
C LYS A 102 8.73 -9.27 -3.76
N LYS A 103 7.80 -8.42 -3.35
CA LYS A 103 7.47 -7.16 -4.02
C LYS A 103 8.24 -6.00 -3.36
N PRO A 104 8.69 -4.99 -4.15
CA PRO A 104 9.19 -3.74 -3.59
C PRO A 104 8.14 -3.12 -2.67
N VAL A 105 8.57 -2.72 -1.48
CA VAL A 105 7.68 -2.07 -0.52
C VAL A 105 8.45 -1.12 0.36
N GLU A 106 7.94 0.10 0.45
CA GLU A 106 8.37 1.11 1.41
C GLU A 106 7.20 1.44 2.34
N PHE A 107 7.51 1.98 3.52
CA PHE A 107 6.48 2.44 4.43
C PHE A 107 6.98 3.60 5.29
N PHE A 108 6.05 4.42 5.75
CA PHE A 108 6.32 5.47 6.72
C PHE A 108 5.05 5.86 7.46
N ASP A 109 5.23 6.43 8.64
CA ASP A 109 4.16 6.99 9.44
C ASP A 109 4.21 8.53 9.34
N VAL A 110 3.06 9.15 9.07
CA VAL A 110 2.96 10.60 8.84
C VAL A 110 3.41 11.40 10.06
N GLN A 111 3.14 10.93 11.27
CA GLN A 111 3.55 11.61 12.50
C GLN A 111 5.07 11.64 12.72
N ASP A 112 5.82 10.72 12.10
CA ASP A 112 7.29 10.71 12.17
C ASP A 112 7.94 11.67 11.15
N VAL A 113 7.15 12.28 10.26
CA VAL A 113 7.64 13.20 9.24
C VAL A 113 7.56 14.64 9.73
N GLN A 114 8.72 15.25 9.95
CA GLN A 114 8.81 16.70 10.21
C GLN A 114 8.39 17.50 8.96
N GLY A 115 7.59 18.55 9.15
CA GLY A 115 7.03 19.36 8.06
C GLY A 115 5.57 19.06 7.71
N GLY A 116 4.92 18.17 8.47
CA GLY A 116 3.48 17.91 8.39
C GLY A 116 3.05 17.25 7.09
N THR A 117 1.80 17.48 6.69
CA THR A 117 1.16 16.79 5.56
C THR A 117 1.89 16.98 4.22
N ILE A 118 2.44 18.16 3.97
CA ILE A 118 3.13 18.45 2.69
C ILE A 118 4.41 17.61 2.59
N ALA A 119 5.25 17.63 3.62
CA ALA A 119 6.47 16.82 3.67
C ALA A 119 6.17 15.32 3.61
N ALA A 120 5.09 14.87 4.25
CA ALA A 120 4.64 13.47 4.17
C ALA A 120 4.24 13.05 2.75
N ILE A 121 3.55 13.93 2.00
CA ILE A 121 3.22 13.70 0.59
C ILE A 121 4.49 13.63 -0.26
N GLU A 122 5.43 14.56 -0.07
CA GLU A 122 6.71 14.56 -0.82
C GLU A 122 7.51 13.29 -0.58
N LYS A 123 7.65 12.87 0.67
CA LYS A 123 8.29 11.59 1.03
C LYS A 123 7.62 10.41 0.35
N GLY A 124 6.29 10.38 0.35
CA GLY A 124 5.52 9.33 -0.32
C GLY A 124 5.71 9.29 -1.83
N ILE A 125 5.91 10.44 -2.48
CA ILE A 125 6.24 10.53 -3.91
C ILE A 125 7.63 9.94 -4.15
N THR A 126 8.64 10.30 -3.36
CA THR A 126 10.00 9.78 -3.49
C THR A 126 10.05 8.26 -3.36
N PHE A 127 9.24 7.68 -2.47
CA PHE A 127 9.16 6.21 -2.30
C PHE A 127 8.43 5.49 -3.44
N ALA A 128 7.65 6.21 -4.23
CA ALA A 128 6.82 5.65 -5.29
C ALA A 128 7.41 5.84 -6.71
N GLN A 129 8.60 6.43 -6.82
CA GLN A 129 9.38 6.58 -8.06
C GLN A 129 10.41 5.47 -8.19
#